data_AF-A0A0L1KKR9-F1
#
_entry.id   AF-A0A0L1KKR9-F1
#
_cell.length_a   1.000
_cell.length_b   1.000
_cell.length_c   1.000
_cell.angle_alpha   90.00
_cell.angle_beta   90.00
_cell.angle_gamma   90.00
#
_symmetry.space_group_name_H-M   'P 1'
#
loop_
_entity.id
_entity.type
_entity.pdbx_description
1 polymer ?
#
loop_
_entity_poly.entity_id
_entity_poly.type
_entity_poly.pdbx_seq_one_letter_code
_entity_poly.pdbx_strand_id
1 'polypeptide(L)'
;MLKSSQVTLGKYPLYHQKALPLTRKRGWWGNWGYKRFGYKTTMSQKMGQHTNPLSVDREMLNYVMETGIRQWVMYRRIRWGPTSDRLREDRLFYIRRRQRLLNRSFNGYMQYEIRKTLQDQASLVDQYGQAAVNCALGSELYDMKSTEAKNRLQTLQSKIHSPPVARPVIRHVMTMKQRLNDRFTKLHRYVA
;
A
#
# COMPACT_ATOMS: atom_id res chain seq x y z
N MET A 1 -13.56 26.19 -13.47
CA MET A 1 -14.89 25.90 -14.04
C MET A 1 -14.73 24.81 -15.08
N LEU A 2 -15.48 23.70 -15.01
CA LEU A 2 -15.74 22.91 -16.22
C LEU A 2 -16.38 23.90 -17.19
N LYS A 3 -15.80 24.08 -18.38
CA LYS A 3 -16.48 24.85 -19.43
C LYS A 3 -17.87 24.25 -19.57
N SER A 4 -18.89 25.06 -19.31
CA SER A 4 -20.31 24.74 -19.36
C SER A 4 -20.76 24.15 -20.70
N SER A 5 -19.89 24.16 -21.71
CA SER A 5 -20.11 23.68 -23.06
C SER A 5 -20.05 22.15 -23.27
N GLN A 6 -19.63 21.33 -22.29
CA GLN A 6 -19.62 19.86 -22.44
C GLN A 6 -20.76 19.12 -21.69
N VAL A 7 -21.48 19.81 -20.80
CA VAL A 7 -22.60 19.21 -20.05
C VAL A 7 -23.89 19.14 -20.87
N THR A 8 -23.93 19.82 -22.01
CA THR A 8 -25.11 20.02 -22.87
C THR A 8 -25.62 18.77 -23.60
N LEU A 9 -24.90 17.63 -23.55
CA LEU A 9 -25.31 16.38 -24.23
C LEU A 9 -25.36 15.13 -23.32
N GLY A 10 -25.32 15.29 -21.99
CA GLY A 10 -25.32 14.13 -21.08
C GLY A 10 -24.06 13.26 -21.15
N LYS A 11 -22.98 13.77 -21.77
CA LYS A 11 -21.67 13.12 -21.86
C LYS A 11 -20.85 13.46 -20.62
N TYR A 12 -20.95 12.63 -19.60
CA TYR A 12 -20.13 12.75 -18.40
C TYR A 12 -18.77 12.06 -18.59
N PRO A 13 -17.68 12.55 -17.96
CA PRO A 13 -16.42 11.81 -17.92
C PRO A 13 -16.60 10.50 -17.14
N LEU A 14 -15.81 9.47 -17.45
CA LEU A 14 -15.95 8.12 -16.90
C LEU A 14 -15.97 8.06 -15.35
N TYR A 15 -15.25 8.98 -14.70
CA TYR A 15 -15.15 9.05 -13.24
C TYR A 15 -16.31 9.82 -12.57
N HIS A 16 -17.26 10.35 -13.35
CA HIS A 16 -18.44 11.03 -12.84
C HIS A 16 -19.47 10.03 -12.28
N GLN A 17 -20.24 10.45 -11.27
CA GLN A 17 -21.23 9.59 -10.61
C GLN A 17 -22.31 9.03 -11.56
N LYS A 18 -22.59 9.75 -12.66
CA LYS A 18 -23.61 9.40 -13.66
C LYS A 18 -23.04 8.88 -14.99
N ALA A 19 -21.77 8.46 -15.03
CA ALA A 19 -21.06 8.16 -16.28
C ALA A 19 -21.55 6.93 -17.05
N LEU A 20 -21.96 5.88 -16.34
CA LEU A 20 -22.43 4.62 -16.92
C LEU A 20 -23.89 4.35 -16.46
N PRO A 21 -24.87 5.08 -17.01
CA PRO A 21 -26.26 4.91 -16.60
C PRO A 21 -26.81 3.57 -17.07
N LEU A 22 -27.76 3.01 -16.31
CA LEU A 22 -28.55 1.82 -16.65
C LEU A 22 -30.01 2.21 -16.91
N THR A 23 -30.23 3.35 -17.57
CA THR A 23 -31.59 3.87 -17.85
C THR A 23 -32.00 3.53 -19.27
N ARG A 24 -33.27 3.17 -19.49
CA ARG A 24 -33.83 2.75 -20.79
C ARG A 24 -33.46 3.63 -22.00
N LYS A 25 -33.30 4.96 -21.80
CA LYS A 25 -33.00 5.92 -22.88
C LYS A 25 -31.51 6.26 -23.03
N ARG A 26 -30.61 5.71 -22.21
CA ARG A 26 -29.17 6.03 -22.26
C ARG A 26 -28.34 4.75 -22.34
N GLY A 27 -27.62 4.59 -23.44
CA GLY A 27 -26.62 3.55 -23.61
C GLY A 27 -25.23 3.98 -23.10
N TRP A 28 -24.33 3.01 -22.97
CA TRP A 28 -22.92 3.29 -22.70
C TRP A 28 -22.22 3.78 -23.97
N TRP A 29 -21.37 4.79 -23.82
CA TRP A 29 -20.67 5.42 -24.94
C TRP A 29 -19.26 4.87 -25.12
N GLY A 30 -18.86 4.67 -26.38
CA GLY A 30 -17.51 4.24 -26.80
C GLY A 30 -17.49 2.81 -27.34
N ASN A 31 -16.37 2.44 -27.97
CA ASN A 31 -16.17 1.10 -28.52
C ASN A 31 -16.16 0.03 -27.41
N TRP A 32 -16.49 -1.21 -27.75
CA TRP A 32 -16.37 -2.34 -26.83
C TRP A 32 -14.95 -2.92 -26.87
N GLY A 33 -14.52 -3.55 -25.76
CA GLY A 33 -13.21 -4.20 -25.65
C GLY A 33 -12.01 -3.26 -25.54
N TYR A 34 -10.84 -3.72 -26.00
CA TYR A 34 -9.54 -3.05 -25.86
C TYR A 34 -9.54 -1.61 -26.39
N LYS A 35 -10.34 -1.30 -27.42
CA LYS A 35 -10.35 0.02 -28.07
C LYS A 35 -10.83 1.16 -27.15
N ARG A 36 -11.61 0.89 -26.11
CA ARG A 36 -12.14 1.94 -25.21
C ARG A 36 -11.23 2.25 -24.02
N PHE A 37 -10.53 1.23 -23.51
CA PHE A 37 -9.70 1.34 -22.31
C PHE A 37 -8.22 1.08 -22.55
N GLY A 38 -7.78 0.64 -23.73
CA GLY A 38 -6.41 0.19 -23.99
C GLY A 38 -5.34 1.18 -23.52
N TYR A 39 -5.46 2.46 -23.88
CA TYR A 39 -4.54 3.53 -23.44
C TYR A 39 -4.94 4.19 -22.11
N LYS A 40 -6.06 3.78 -21.50
CA LYS A 40 -6.59 4.32 -20.23
C LYS A 40 -6.42 3.37 -19.06
N THR A 41 -5.97 2.14 -19.31
CA THR A 41 -5.69 1.14 -18.28
C THR A 41 -4.50 1.59 -17.46
N THR A 42 -4.69 1.76 -16.16
CA THR A 42 -3.65 2.29 -15.25
C THR A 42 -2.76 1.20 -14.65
N MET A 43 -3.25 -0.04 -14.58
CA MET A 43 -2.52 -1.19 -14.01
C MET A 43 -2.88 -2.46 -14.79
N SER A 44 -1.89 -3.31 -15.04
CA SER A 44 -2.04 -4.60 -15.68
C SER A 44 -1.12 -5.61 -15.00
N GLN A 45 -1.64 -6.80 -14.69
CA GLN A 45 -0.84 -7.88 -14.11
C GLN A 45 -1.02 -9.16 -14.94
N LYS A 46 0.10 -9.78 -15.31
CA LYS A 46 0.09 -11.10 -15.93
C LYS A 46 -0.15 -12.15 -14.83
N MET A 47 -1.16 -12.99 -15.04
CA MET A 47 -1.48 -14.08 -14.11
C MET A 47 -0.58 -15.29 -14.38
N GLY A 48 0.00 -15.85 -13.32
CA GLY A 48 0.69 -17.14 -13.37
C GLY A 48 -0.30 -18.30 -13.28
N GLN A 49 0.14 -19.53 -13.57
CA GLN A 49 -0.73 -20.71 -13.60
C GLN A 49 -1.41 -21.02 -12.26
N HIS A 50 -0.81 -20.63 -11.13
CA HIS A 50 -1.34 -20.88 -9.78
C HIS A 50 -1.58 -19.59 -8.98
N THR A 51 -1.65 -18.43 -9.64
CA THR A 51 -1.91 -17.17 -8.94
C THR A 51 -3.40 -16.96 -8.73
N ASN A 52 -3.82 -16.73 -7.48
CA ASN A 52 -5.20 -16.40 -7.16
C ASN A 52 -5.51 -14.94 -7.59
N PRO A 53 -6.58 -14.68 -8.38
CA PRO A 53 -6.95 -13.32 -8.75
C PRO A 53 -7.24 -12.40 -7.55
N LEU A 54 -7.75 -12.94 -6.44
CA LEU A 54 -8.02 -12.15 -5.23
C LEU A 54 -6.76 -11.65 -4.53
N SER A 55 -5.65 -12.40 -4.59
CA SER A 55 -4.39 -11.93 -4.01
C SER A 55 -3.81 -10.79 -4.82
N VAL A 56 -3.89 -10.89 -6.15
CA VAL A 56 -3.47 -9.83 -7.08
C VAL A 56 -4.32 -8.57 -6.90
N ASP A 57 -5.65 -8.69 -6.82
CA ASP A 57 -6.55 -7.56 -6.56
C ASP A 57 -6.19 -6.85 -5.24
N ARG A 58 -5.98 -7.61 -4.16
CA ARG A 58 -5.57 -7.05 -2.87
C ARG A 58 -4.22 -6.37 -2.93
N GLU A 59 -3.24 -6.93 -3.63
CA GLU A 59 -1.93 -6.31 -3.81
C GLU A 59 -2.04 -4.97 -4.54
N MET A 60 -2.79 -4.93 -5.65
CA MET A 60 -3.06 -3.69 -6.37
C MET A 60 -3.80 -2.67 -5.48
N LEU A 61 -4.83 -3.09 -4.75
CA LEU A 61 -5.58 -2.21 -3.87
C LEU A 61 -4.73 -1.65 -2.73
N ASN A 62 -3.84 -2.45 -2.16
CA ASN A 62 -2.91 -2.02 -1.12
C ASN A 62 -1.88 -1.04 -1.69
N TYR A 63 -1.31 -1.31 -2.87
CA TYR A 63 -0.41 -0.38 -3.54
C TYR A 63 -1.07 1.00 -3.76
N VAL A 64 -2.27 1.03 -4.34
CA VAL A 64 -2.99 2.30 -4.63
C VAL A 64 -3.42 3.02 -3.34
N MET A 65 -3.60 2.29 -2.23
CA MET A 65 -3.93 2.85 -0.92
C MET A 65 -2.70 3.41 -0.18
N GLU A 66 -1.59 2.69 -0.15
CA GLU A 66 -0.34 3.07 0.50
C GLU A 66 0.27 4.31 -0.19
N THR A 67 0.21 4.36 -1.52
CA THR A 67 0.72 5.49 -2.34
C THR A 67 -0.19 6.73 -2.28
N GLY A 68 -1.40 6.62 -1.76
CA GLY A 68 -2.34 7.74 -1.69
C GLY A 68 -3.14 8.00 -2.97
N ILE A 69 -2.94 7.20 -4.02
CA ILE A 69 -3.59 7.38 -5.33
C ILE A 69 -5.11 7.22 -5.19
N ARG A 70 -5.59 6.23 -4.43
CA ARG A 70 -7.03 5.97 -4.25
C ARG A 70 -7.72 7.16 -3.58
N GLN A 71 -7.09 7.70 -2.54
CA GLN A 71 -7.53 8.86 -1.77
C GLN A 71 -7.58 10.10 -2.67
N TRP A 72 -6.62 10.26 -3.57
CA TRP A 72 -6.59 11.36 -4.52
C TRP A 72 -7.70 11.25 -5.57
N VAL A 73 -7.86 10.08 -6.19
CA VAL A 73 -8.92 9.81 -7.18
C VAL A 73 -10.30 10.00 -6.56
N MET A 74 -10.55 9.49 -5.34
CA MET A 74 -11.84 9.62 -4.66
C MET A 74 -12.16 11.07 -4.27
N TYR A 75 -11.15 11.84 -3.86
CA TYR A 75 -11.29 13.26 -3.53
C TYR A 75 -11.66 14.10 -4.76
N ARG A 76 -10.88 13.97 -5.85
CA ARG A 76 -11.10 14.74 -7.09
C ARG A 76 -12.40 14.43 -7.80
N ARG A 77 -12.97 13.23 -7.62
CA ARG A 77 -14.26 12.88 -8.24
C ARG A 77 -15.41 13.77 -7.77
N ILE A 78 -15.33 14.35 -6.56
CA ILE A 78 -16.41 15.15 -5.96
C ILE A 78 -16.08 16.62 -5.85
N ARG A 79 -14.82 16.99 -5.59
CA ARG A 79 -14.39 18.39 -5.48
C ARG A 79 -13.54 18.82 -6.66
N TRP A 80 -13.83 20.02 -7.18
CA TRP A 80 -13.13 20.64 -8.31
C TRP A 80 -12.72 22.07 -7.95
N GLY A 81 -11.43 22.38 -7.92
CA GLY A 81 -10.94 23.75 -7.73
C GLY A 81 -9.49 23.85 -7.27
N PRO A 82 -8.69 24.81 -7.80
CA PRO A 82 -7.27 24.94 -7.47
C PRO A 82 -7.01 25.32 -6.00
N THR A 83 -7.92 26.08 -5.39
CA THR A 83 -7.82 26.51 -3.98
C THR A 83 -8.01 25.35 -3.00
N SER A 84 -8.97 24.46 -3.27
CA SER A 84 -9.18 23.27 -2.44
C SER A 84 -8.07 22.23 -2.58
N ASP A 85 -7.43 22.15 -3.75
CA ASP A 85 -6.30 21.26 -3.99
C ASP A 85 -5.05 21.77 -3.23
N ARG A 86 -4.74 23.06 -3.34
CA ARG A 86 -3.59 23.69 -2.65
C ARG A 86 -3.68 23.59 -1.12
N LEU A 87 -4.83 23.94 -0.53
CA LEU A 87 -5.01 23.86 0.93
C LEU A 87 -4.88 22.43 1.47
N ARG A 88 -5.29 21.43 0.68
CA ARG A 88 -5.12 20.01 1.02
C ARG A 88 -3.65 19.60 0.93
N GLU A 89 -2.97 19.97 -0.15
CA GLU A 89 -1.55 19.66 -0.36
C GLU A 89 -0.67 20.28 0.73
N ASP A 90 -0.90 21.56 1.06
CA ASP A 90 -0.17 22.27 2.12
C ASP A 90 -0.39 21.57 3.48
N ARG A 91 -1.63 21.26 3.85
CA ARG A 91 -1.94 20.56 5.11
C ARG A 91 -1.29 19.18 5.16
N LEU A 92 -1.37 18.40 4.07
CA LEU A 92 -0.74 17.09 3.98
C LEU A 92 0.78 17.18 4.05
N PHE A 93 1.38 18.20 3.44
CA PHE A 93 2.81 18.46 3.49
C PHE A 93 3.28 18.70 4.93
N TYR A 94 2.62 19.59 5.68
CA TYR A 94 2.98 19.86 7.07
C TYR A 94 2.85 18.62 7.97
N ILE A 95 1.75 17.86 7.85
CA ILE A 95 1.55 16.63 8.61
C ILE A 95 2.64 15.60 8.28
N ARG A 96 2.93 15.37 6.98
CA ARG A 96 3.97 14.43 6.55
C ARG A 96 5.37 14.88 6.99
N ARG A 97 5.67 16.18 6.89
CA ARG A 97 6.95 16.75 7.32
C ARG A 97 7.15 16.54 8.82
N ARG A 98 6.14 16.85 9.63
CA ARG A 98 6.19 16.62 11.08
C ARG A 98 6.38 15.13 11.40
N GLN A 99 5.63 14.25 10.74
CA GLN A 99 5.78 12.80 10.94
C GLN A 99 7.19 12.31 10.57
N ARG A 100 7.78 12.81 9.48
CA ARG A 100 9.16 12.46 9.09
C ARG A 100 10.18 12.88 10.13
N LEU A 101 10.02 14.07 10.74
CA LEU A 101 10.89 14.52 11.82
C LEU A 101 10.81 13.61 13.05
N LEU A 102 9.58 13.22 13.45
CA LEU A 102 9.35 12.27 14.54
C LEU A 102 9.94 10.88 14.22
N ASN A 103 9.73 10.39 13.00
CA ASN A 103 10.30 9.12 12.58
C ASN A 103 11.83 9.16 12.59
N ARG A 104 12.45 10.30 12.26
CA ARG A 104 13.90 10.46 12.30
C ARG A 104 14.44 10.40 13.72
N SER A 105 13.80 11.09 14.68
CA SER A 105 14.21 11.01 16.09
C SER A 105 14.01 9.60 16.65
N PHE A 106 12.89 8.95 16.31
CA PHE A 106 12.61 7.58 16.71
C PHE A 106 13.65 6.61 16.15
N ASN A 107 13.96 6.69 14.85
CA ASN A 107 14.96 5.82 14.23
C ASN A 107 16.36 6.04 14.83
N GLY A 108 16.72 7.27 15.20
CA GLY A 108 17.97 7.57 15.89
C GLY A 108 18.05 6.88 17.25
N TYR A 109 16.96 6.89 18.03
CA TYR A 109 16.89 6.16 19.29
C TYR A 109 16.95 4.64 19.08
N MET A 110 16.24 4.10 18.09
CA MET A 110 16.29 2.67 17.77
C MET A 110 17.71 2.22 17.39
N GLN A 111 18.47 3.03 16.67
CA GLN A 111 19.88 2.73 16.37
C GLN A 111 20.76 2.68 17.62
N TYR A 112 20.51 3.56 18.59
CA TYR A 112 21.20 3.53 19.87
C TYR A 112 20.87 2.27 20.68
N GLU A 113 19.60 1.87 20.73
CA GLU A 113 19.19 0.63 21.41
C GLU A 113 19.76 -0.61 20.69
N ILE A 114 19.77 -0.63 19.35
CA ILE A 114 20.45 -1.69 18.59
C ILE A 114 21.94 -1.74 18.95
N ARG A 115 22.62 -0.60 19.07
CA ARG A 115 24.02 -0.54 19.50
C ARG A 115 24.22 -1.17 20.88
N LYS A 116 23.34 -0.90 21.85
CA LYS A 116 23.38 -1.54 23.17
C LYS A 116 23.21 -3.05 23.07
N THR A 117 22.22 -3.53 22.31
CA THR A 117 22.01 -4.98 22.16
C THR A 117 23.21 -5.68 21.54
N LEU A 118 23.91 -5.02 20.60
CA LEU A 118 25.14 -5.56 20.01
C LEU A 118 26.33 -5.50 20.97
N GLN A 119 26.38 -4.49 21.85
CA GLN A 119 27.38 -4.40 22.91
C GLN A 119 27.17 -5.49 23.99
N ASP A 120 25.93 -5.78 24.34
CA ASP A 120 25.59 -6.88 25.24
C ASP A 120 25.97 -8.22 24.58
N GLN A 121 25.70 -8.37 23.29
CA GLN A 121 26.14 -9.54 22.52
C GLN A 121 27.67 -9.69 22.52
N ALA A 122 28.43 -8.60 22.34
CA ALA A 122 29.89 -8.63 22.43
C ALA A 122 30.37 -9.03 23.83
N SER A 123 29.68 -8.56 24.87
CA SER A 123 29.98 -8.95 26.25
C SER A 123 29.75 -10.45 26.49
N LEU A 124 28.70 -11.03 25.88
CA LEU A 124 28.47 -12.48 25.90
C LEU A 124 29.57 -13.25 25.15
N VAL A 125 30.07 -12.70 24.04
CA VAL A 125 31.21 -13.29 23.31
C VAL A 125 32.47 -13.31 24.17
N ASP A 126 32.76 -12.22 24.90
CA ASP A 126 33.93 -12.16 25.78
C ASP A 126 33.81 -13.13 26.97
N GLN A 127 32.60 -13.31 27.51
CA GLN A 127 32.34 -14.22 28.63
C GLN A 127 32.38 -15.70 28.27
N TYR A 128 31.75 -16.08 27.15
CA TYR A 128 31.56 -17.49 26.78
C TYR A 128 32.49 -17.95 25.64
N GLY A 129 33.20 -17.03 24.99
CA GLY A 129 34.01 -17.28 23.82
C GLY A 129 33.20 -17.32 22.52
N GLN A 130 33.80 -16.83 21.43
CA GLN A 130 33.15 -16.71 20.12
C GLN A 130 32.58 -18.06 19.61
N ALA A 131 33.30 -19.16 19.82
CA ALA A 131 32.87 -20.49 19.34
C ALA A 131 31.59 -20.98 20.05
N ALA A 132 31.46 -20.73 21.36
CA ALA A 132 30.28 -21.12 22.13
C ALA A 132 29.06 -20.28 21.74
N VAL A 133 29.23 -18.96 21.54
CA VAL A 133 28.17 -18.08 21.05
C VAL A 133 27.74 -18.47 19.63
N ASN A 134 28.68 -18.77 18.74
CA ASN A 134 28.36 -19.25 17.39
C ASN A 134 27.57 -20.57 17.43
N CYS A 135 27.95 -21.50 18.30
CA CYS A 135 27.22 -22.75 18.52
C CYS A 135 25.77 -22.47 18.98
N ALA A 136 25.57 -21.55 19.92
CA ALA A 136 24.25 -21.13 20.39
C ALA A 136 23.40 -20.45 19.29
N LEU A 137 24.03 -19.70 18.38
CA LEU A 137 23.38 -19.10 17.20
C LEU A 137 23.09 -20.11 16.09
N GLY A 138 23.49 -21.37 16.25
CA GLY A 138 23.21 -22.46 15.33
C GLY A 138 24.29 -22.75 14.31
N SER A 139 25.53 -22.27 14.52
CA SER A 139 26.71 -22.67 13.74
C SER A 139 26.85 -24.19 13.70
N GLU A 140 26.96 -24.75 12.50
CA GLU A 140 27.24 -26.18 12.29
C GLU A 140 28.73 -26.43 12.56
N LEU A 141 29.06 -26.87 13.77
CA LEU A 141 30.40 -27.36 14.09
C LEU A 141 30.67 -28.75 13.48
N TYR A 142 29.67 -29.39 12.89
CA TYR A 142 29.75 -30.76 12.37
C TYR A 142 29.22 -30.85 10.94
N ASP A 143 30.10 -31.35 10.06
CA ASP A 143 29.94 -31.78 8.67
C ASP A 143 28.65 -31.38 7.91
N MET A 144 28.79 -30.39 7.02
CA MET A 144 27.79 -29.98 6.01
C MET A 144 27.35 -31.11 5.06
N LYS A 145 28.06 -32.25 5.05
CA LYS A 145 27.74 -33.44 4.26
C LYS A 145 26.72 -34.37 4.95
N SER A 146 26.43 -34.14 6.23
CA SER A 146 25.48 -34.93 7.00
C SER A 146 24.04 -34.73 6.51
N THR A 147 23.21 -35.73 6.74
CA THR A 147 21.75 -35.66 6.52
C THR A 147 21.10 -34.57 7.39
N GLU A 148 21.66 -34.30 8.56
CA GLU A 148 21.18 -33.28 9.49
C GLU A 148 21.34 -31.85 8.94
N ALA A 149 22.49 -31.53 8.34
CA ALA A 149 22.72 -30.25 7.68
C ALA A 149 21.72 -30.02 6.52
N LYS A 150 21.46 -31.06 5.71
CA LYS A 150 20.46 -31.01 4.63
C LYS A 150 19.05 -30.76 5.17
N ASN A 151 18.66 -31.45 6.23
CA ASN A 151 17.36 -31.25 6.87
C ASN A 151 17.22 -29.83 7.43
N ARG A 152 18.27 -29.30 8.07
CA ARG A 152 18.27 -27.93 8.60
C ARG A 152 18.17 -26.89 7.49
N LEU A 153 18.92 -27.04 6.40
CA LEU A 153 18.78 -26.19 5.21
C LEU A 153 17.37 -26.25 4.62
N GLN A 154 16.76 -27.43 4.55
CA GLN A 154 15.37 -27.55 4.09
C GLN A 154 14.39 -26.82 5.03
N THR A 155 14.61 -26.86 6.35
CA THR A 155 13.79 -26.07 7.30
C THR A 155 14.03 -24.57 7.18
N LEU A 156 15.24 -24.12 6.85
CA LEU A 156 15.52 -22.72 6.59
C LEU A 156 14.87 -22.27 5.28
N GLN A 157 14.96 -23.09 4.24
CA GLN A 157 14.30 -22.84 2.96
C GLN A 157 12.79 -22.73 3.12
N SER A 158 12.16 -23.59 3.92
CA SER A 158 10.71 -23.51 4.19
C SER A 158 10.33 -22.26 5.00
N LYS A 159 11.21 -21.78 5.89
CA LYS A 159 11.03 -20.50 6.61
C LYS A 159 11.24 -19.27 5.73
N ILE A 160 12.23 -19.31 4.83
CA ILE A 160 12.55 -18.22 3.89
C ILE A 160 11.47 -18.11 2.82
N HIS A 161 10.90 -19.24 2.38
CA HIS A 161 9.77 -19.26 1.46
C HIS A 161 8.51 -18.75 2.17
N SER A 162 8.37 -17.43 2.22
CA SER A 162 7.25 -16.79 2.88
C SER A 162 5.97 -17.06 2.09
N PRO A 163 4.88 -17.53 2.74
CA PRO A 163 3.58 -17.59 2.07
C PRO A 163 3.14 -16.18 1.64
N PRO A 164 2.30 -16.05 0.60
CA PRO A 164 1.82 -14.76 0.15
C PRO A 164 1.11 -14.01 1.29
N VAL A 165 1.61 -12.82 1.63
CA VAL A 165 1.07 -12.02 2.73
C VAL A 165 -0.25 -11.38 2.31
N ALA A 166 -1.36 -11.82 2.89
CA ALA A 166 -2.68 -11.22 2.68
C ALA A 166 -2.83 -9.90 3.46
N ARG A 167 -2.29 -8.81 2.92
CA ARG A 167 -2.41 -7.47 3.51
C ARG A 167 -3.88 -6.99 3.53
N PRO A 168 -4.37 -6.44 4.66
CA PRO A 168 -5.76 -6.02 4.79
C PRO A 168 -6.05 -4.74 4.00
N VAL A 169 -7.14 -4.74 3.22
CA VAL A 169 -7.59 -3.57 2.46
C VAL A 169 -8.61 -2.78 3.30
N ILE A 170 -8.29 -1.53 3.63
CA ILE A 170 -9.19 -0.63 4.35
C ILE A 170 -10.43 -0.29 3.49
N ARG A 171 -11.62 -0.44 4.08
CA ARG A 171 -12.90 -0.19 3.40
C ARG A 171 -13.22 1.30 3.34
N HIS A 172 -13.91 1.71 2.26
CA HIS A 172 -14.43 3.06 2.15
C HIS A 172 -15.65 3.24 3.06
N VAL A 173 -15.74 4.39 3.74
CA VAL A 173 -16.84 4.74 4.64
C VAL A 173 -17.77 5.71 3.95
N MET A 174 -18.91 5.21 3.50
CA MET A 174 -20.00 6.04 2.95
C MET A 174 -20.67 6.84 4.07
N THR A 175 -20.80 8.16 3.86
CA THR A 175 -21.48 9.07 4.80
C THR A 175 -22.65 9.75 4.11
N MET A 176 -23.65 10.19 4.87
CA MET A 176 -24.93 10.70 4.33
C MET A 176 -24.77 11.73 3.20
N LYS A 177 -23.95 12.77 3.41
CA LYS A 177 -23.73 13.84 2.42
C LYS A 177 -22.39 13.74 1.69
N GLN A 178 -21.60 12.69 1.95
CA GLN A 178 -20.25 12.50 1.38
C GLN A 178 -19.38 13.77 1.39
N ARG A 179 -19.37 14.52 2.51
CA ARG A 179 -18.54 15.75 2.64
C ARG A 179 -17.07 15.50 2.29
N LEU A 180 -16.60 14.29 2.60
CA LEU A 180 -15.32 13.71 2.18
C LEU A 180 -15.58 12.28 1.70
N ASN A 181 -15.23 12.00 0.44
CA ASN A 181 -15.35 10.68 -0.16
C ASN A 181 -14.02 9.91 -0.19
N ASP A 182 -12.95 10.50 0.34
CA ASP A 182 -11.69 9.82 0.64
C ASP A 182 -11.67 9.32 2.10
N ARG A 183 -12.85 8.95 2.62
CA ARG A 183 -13.01 8.52 4.01
C ARG A 183 -12.78 7.01 4.14
N PHE A 184 -11.76 6.66 4.90
CA PHE A 184 -11.37 5.26 5.21
C PHE A 184 -11.42 4.94 6.70
N THR A 185 -11.78 5.92 7.54
CA THR A 185 -11.95 5.76 8.99
C THR A 185 -13.20 6.48 9.47
N LYS A 186 -13.77 6.04 10.60
CA LYS A 186 -14.92 6.69 11.23
C LYS A 186 -14.57 7.98 11.97
N LEU A 187 -13.29 8.29 12.14
CA LEU A 187 -12.81 9.48 12.84
C LEU A 187 -13.35 10.76 12.19
N HIS A 188 -13.76 11.70 13.05
CA HIS A 188 -14.16 13.02 12.59
C HIS A 188 -12.95 13.71 11.96
N ARG A 189 -13.14 14.28 10.76
CA ARG A 189 -12.11 15.06 10.08
C ARG A 189 -12.64 16.48 9.94
N TYR A 190 -11.87 17.45 10.40
CA TYR A 190 -12.13 18.86 10.14
C TYR A 190 -12.06 19.11 8.64
N VAL A 191 -13.21 19.47 8.07
CA VAL A 191 -13.36 19.99 6.72
C VAL A 191 -13.24 21.50 6.86
N ALA A 192 -12.18 22.07 6.30
CA ALA A 192 -12.09 23.51 6.08
C ALA A 192 -13.00 23.91 4.90
#